data_AF-A0AAE1LLH4-F1
#
_entry.id   AF-A0AAE1LLH4-F1
#
_cell.length_a   1.000
_cell.length_b   1.000
_cell.length_c   1.000
_cell.angle_alpha   90.00
_cell.angle_beta   90.00
_cell.angle_gamma   90.00
#
_symmetry.space_group_name_H-M   'P 1'
#
loop_
_entity.id
_entity.type
_entity.pdbx_description
1 polymer ?
#
loop_
_entity_poly.entity_id
_entity_poly.type
_entity_poly.pdbx_seq_one_letter_code
_entity_poly.pdbx_strand_id
1 'polypeptide(L)'
;MYLADLLSRNFIEDPVEDDPEMVEVVHEVTSNLSLPAGMMDELKIMTDRDVGLKSVMGYYQNGWPSSEDKLTPETRPYWKLQNDIFVEDGLVILEDKIIVPPSLRPEILRALHAAHLGIEKTKARQVVYWPGITNDIQTLISECRVCERHSAANYKEPLLPQKIPELRFEFMSRPFLVVVQFFKVAGDQNTVW
;
A
#
# COMPACT_ATOMS: atom_id res chain seq x y z
N MET A 1 -27.70 51.72 19.22
CA MET A 1 -28.16 51.02 18.00
C MET A 1 -27.29 51.48 16.85
N TYR A 2 -26.23 50.73 16.54
CA TYR A 2 -25.48 50.84 15.29
C TYR A 2 -25.04 49.43 14.90
N LEU A 3 -25.40 49.04 13.68
CA LEU A 3 -25.06 47.79 13.02
C LEU A 3 -23.54 47.62 12.93
N ALA A 4 -23.05 46.42 13.23
CA ALA A 4 -21.77 45.95 12.72
C ALA A 4 -22.07 45.03 11.52
N ASP A 5 -21.62 45.49 10.35
CA ASP A 5 -21.81 44.92 9.02
C ASP A 5 -20.53 44.20 8.55
N LEU A 6 -20.73 43.38 7.52
CA LEU A 6 -20.00 42.25 6.98
C LEU A 6 -18.58 42.53 6.45
N LEU A 7 -17.54 42.24 7.24
CA LEU A 7 -16.14 42.23 6.73
C LEU A 7 -15.36 40.96 7.13
N SER A 8 -15.97 39.78 7.03
CA SER A 8 -15.24 38.51 7.28
C SER A 8 -15.36 37.48 6.16
N ARG A 9 -15.88 37.86 4.98
CA ARG A 9 -16.06 36.93 3.84
C ARG A 9 -15.63 37.54 2.51
N ASN A 10 -14.52 38.26 2.49
CA ASN A 10 -13.85 38.53 1.22
C ASN A 10 -12.98 37.31 0.90
N PHE A 11 -13.49 36.45 0.02
CA PHE A 11 -12.72 35.34 -0.53
C PHE A 11 -11.64 35.93 -1.44
N ILE A 12 -10.40 35.54 -1.22
CA ILE A 12 -9.28 35.92 -2.06
C ILE A 12 -9.23 34.87 -3.18
N GLU A 13 -9.34 35.32 -4.43
CA GLU A 13 -9.08 34.52 -5.63
C GLU A 13 -7.57 34.31 -5.78
N ASP A 14 -6.93 33.66 -4.81
CA ASP A 14 -5.59 33.14 -5.06
C ASP A 14 -5.75 31.88 -5.92
N PRO A 15 -5.02 31.75 -7.05
CA PRO A 15 -4.94 30.46 -7.71
C PRO A 15 -4.36 29.50 -6.69
N VAL A 16 -5.12 28.47 -6.34
CA VAL A 16 -4.58 27.33 -5.59
C VAL A 16 -3.57 26.71 -6.54
N GLU A 17 -2.30 27.06 -6.38
CA GLU A 17 -1.22 26.24 -6.93
C GLU A 17 -1.32 24.92 -6.18
N ASP A 18 -1.58 23.84 -6.92
CA ASP A 18 -1.59 22.49 -6.37
C ASP A 18 -0.29 22.29 -5.58
N ASP A 19 -0.42 21.82 -4.34
CA ASP A 19 0.72 21.61 -3.45
C ASP A 19 1.72 20.68 -4.16
N PRO A 20 3.00 21.08 -4.34
CA PRO A 20 3.99 20.23 -4.98
C PRO A 20 4.18 18.88 -4.29
N GLU A 21 3.80 18.77 -3.01
CA GLU A 21 3.82 17.51 -2.25
C GLU A 21 2.75 16.51 -2.75
N MET A 22 1.63 16.97 -3.32
CA MET A 22 0.64 16.07 -3.96
C MET A 22 1.16 15.45 -5.26
N VAL A 23 1.95 16.19 -6.04
CA VAL A 23 2.49 15.75 -7.33
C VAL A 23 3.62 14.71 -7.14
N GLU A 24 4.23 14.65 -5.97
CA GLU A 24 5.36 13.77 -5.67
C GLU A 24 4.95 12.30 -5.49
N VAL A 25 3.67 12.05 -5.15
CA VAL A 25 3.11 10.72 -4.89
C VAL A 25 3.21 9.80 -6.11
N VAL A 26 2.89 10.31 -7.30
CA VAL A 26 2.97 9.54 -8.55
C VAL A 26 4.41 9.17 -8.87
N HIS A 27 5.38 10.02 -8.54
CA HIS A 27 6.80 9.75 -8.80
C HIS A 27 7.36 8.67 -7.87
N GLU A 28 6.99 8.66 -6.59
CA GLU A 28 7.41 7.62 -5.64
C GLU A 28 6.85 6.24 -6.01
N VAL A 29 5.58 6.19 -6.42
CA VAL A 29 4.92 4.98 -6.93
C VAL A 29 5.67 4.40 -8.13
N THR A 30 6.07 5.24 -9.09
CA THR A 30 6.85 4.81 -10.26
C THR A 30 8.29 4.39 -9.96
N SER A 31 8.86 4.87 -8.86
CA SER A 31 10.22 4.54 -8.45
C SER A 31 10.28 3.16 -7.78
N ASN A 32 9.24 2.81 -7.02
CA ASN A 32 9.16 1.56 -6.27
C ASN A 32 8.74 0.35 -7.12
N LEU A 33 8.04 0.59 -8.22
CA LEU A 33 7.65 -0.43 -9.18
C LEU A 33 8.50 -0.19 -10.43
N SER A 34 9.44 -1.08 -10.74
CA SER A 34 10.21 -1.00 -12.00
C SER A 34 9.30 -1.22 -13.20
N LEU A 35 8.50 -0.21 -13.53
CA LEU A 35 7.56 -0.20 -14.63
C LEU A 35 8.31 0.14 -15.93
N PRO A 36 7.96 -0.51 -17.05
CA PRO A 36 8.53 -0.16 -18.34
C PRO A 36 8.16 1.27 -18.74
N ALA A 37 9.08 1.94 -19.45
CA ALA A 37 8.86 3.29 -19.97
C ALA A 37 7.60 3.31 -20.86
N GLY A 38 6.67 4.24 -20.60
CA GLY A 38 5.39 4.37 -21.31
C GLY A 38 4.19 3.67 -20.66
N MET A 39 4.40 2.90 -19.59
CA MET A 39 3.28 2.24 -18.88
C MET A 39 2.31 3.24 -18.25
N MET A 40 2.76 4.45 -17.93
CA MET A 40 1.90 5.50 -17.39
C MET A 40 0.89 6.00 -18.42
N ASP A 41 1.32 6.19 -19.67
CA ASP A 41 0.42 6.60 -20.75
C ASP A 41 -0.60 5.49 -21.04
N GLU A 42 -0.16 4.24 -20.98
CA GLU A 42 -1.05 3.09 -21.13
C GLU A 42 -2.06 3.00 -19.98
N LEU A 43 -1.64 3.24 -18.74
CA LEU A 43 -2.54 3.32 -17.58
C LEU A 43 -3.61 4.39 -17.79
N LYS A 44 -3.24 5.59 -18.25
CA LYS A 44 -4.19 6.67 -18.56
C LYS A 44 -5.19 6.25 -19.64
N ILE A 45 -4.72 5.67 -20.74
CA ILE A 45 -5.56 5.19 -21.84
C ILE A 45 -6.52 4.09 -21.39
N MET A 46 -6.03 3.12 -20.62
CA MET A 46 -6.83 1.99 -20.17
C MET A 46 -7.82 2.40 -19.07
N THR A 47 -7.48 3.39 -18.25
CA THR A 47 -8.38 3.97 -17.24
C THR A 47 -9.55 4.69 -17.90
N ASP A 48 -9.33 5.46 -18.97
CA ASP A 48 -10.43 6.13 -19.71
C ASP A 48 -11.35 5.13 -20.44
N ARG A 49 -10.81 3.99 -20.87
CA ARG A 49 -11.57 2.91 -21.50
C ARG A 49 -12.38 2.06 -20.51
N ASP A 50 -11.98 2.03 -19.25
CA ASP A 50 -12.66 1.22 -18.24
C ASP A 50 -13.95 1.90 -17.76
N VAL A 51 -15.08 1.19 -17.90
CA VAL A 51 -16.40 1.74 -17.56
C VAL A 51 -16.52 2.02 -16.07
N GLY A 52 -15.92 1.18 -15.22
CA GLY A 52 -15.95 1.32 -13.77
C GLY A 52 -15.16 2.53 -13.30
N LEU A 53 -13.88 2.61 -13.67
CA LEU A 53 -13.00 3.72 -13.30
C LEU A 53 -13.45 5.05 -13.92
N LYS A 54 -13.96 5.05 -15.15
CA LYS A 54 -14.58 6.25 -15.75
C LYS A 54 -15.78 6.75 -14.95
N SER A 55 -16.59 5.84 -14.42
CA SER A 55 -17.70 6.20 -13.53
C SER A 55 -17.20 6.73 -12.19
N VAL A 56 -16.14 6.14 -11.61
CA VAL A 56 -15.49 6.63 -10.38
C VAL A 56 -14.93 8.05 -10.58
N MET A 57 -14.27 8.32 -11.71
CA MET A 57 -13.81 9.67 -12.06
C MET A 57 -14.98 10.67 -12.16
N GLY A 58 -16.10 10.23 -12.75
CA GLY A 58 -17.32 11.03 -12.79
C GLY A 58 -17.91 11.31 -11.41
N TYR A 59 -17.89 10.34 -10.50
CA TYR A 59 -18.35 10.52 -9.12
C TYR A 59 -17.43 11.41 -8.28
N TYR A 60 -16.12 11.39 -8.55
CA TYR A 60 -15.19 12.31 -7.91
C TYR A 60 -15.53 13.77 -8.25
N GLN A 61 -15.86 14.06 -9.52
CA GLN A 61 -16.20 15.43 -9.96
C GLN A 61 -17.62 15.87 -9.58
N ASN A 62 -18.60 14.97 -9.68
CA ASN A 62 -20.02 15.30 -9.50
C ASN A 62 -20.59 14.94 -8.11
N GLY A 63 -19.77 14.30 -7.28
CA GLY A 63 -20.19 13.71 -6.01
C GLY A 63 -20.65 12.26 -6.14
N TRP A 64 -20.41 11.49 -5.08
CA TRP A 64 -20.83 10.10 -4.98
C TRP A 64 -22.33 9.98 -4.70
N PRO A 65 -23.01 8.93 -5.20
CA PRO A 65 -24.41 8.67 -4.89
C PRO A 65 -24.64 8.47 -3.39
N SER A 66 -25.74 9.02 -2.86
CA SER A 66 -26.10 8.89 -1.43
C SER A 66 -26.50 7.48 -0.99
N SER A 67 -26.72 6.57 -1.94
CA SER A 67 -27.18 5.20 -1.65
C SER A 67 -26.39 4.20 -2.48
N GLU A 68 -25.91 3.15 -1.82
CA GLU A 68 -25.12 2.07 -2.44
C GLU A 68 -25.90 1.36 -3.56
N ASP A 69 -27.23 1.31 -3.48
CA ASP A 69 -28.10 0.64 -4.46
C ASP A 69 -28.10 1.30 -5.85
N LYS A 70 -27.64 2.55 -5.96
CA LYS A 70 -27.54 3.28 -7.24
C LYS A 70 -26.23 3.01 -7.96
N LEU A 71 -25.30 2.29 -7.34
CA LEU A 71 -23.99 2.01 -7.90
C LEU A 71 -24.02 0.80 -8.82
N THR A 72 -23.20 0.88 -9.85
CA THR A 72 -22.88 -0.26 -10.71
C THR A 72 -22.02 -1.27 -9.93
N PRO A 73 -22.10 -2.58 -10.24
CA PRO A 73 -21.31 -3.59 -9.53
C PRO A 73 -19.80 -3.35 -9.61
N GLU A 74 -19.33 -2.68 -10.66
CA GLU A 74 -17.93 -2.31 -10.87
C GLU A 74 -17.49 -1.16 -9.95
N THR A 75 -18.38 -0.23 -9.62
CA THR A 75 -18.07 0.96 -8.81
C THR A 75 -18.29 0.73 -7.31
N ARG A 76 -19.16 -0.24 -6.97
CA ARG A 76 -19.52 -0.62 -5.61
C ARG A 76 -18.33 -0.83 -4.65
N PRO A 77 -17.21 -1.49 -5.05
CA PRO A 77 -16.07 -1.67 -4.16
C PRO A 77 -15.40 -0.36 -3.72
N TYR A 78 -15.52 0.68 -4.55
CA TYR A 78 -14.86 1.97 -4.32
C TYR A 78 -15.70 2.93 -3.47
N TRP A 79 -17.01 2.69 -3.32
CA TRP A 79 -17.89 3.56 -2.52
C TRP A 79 -17.47 3.67 -1.06
N LYS A 80 -16.99 2.58 -0.46
CA LYS A 80 -16.48 2.60 0.92
C LYS A 80 -15.16 3.35 1.06
N LEU A 81 -14.45 3.53 -0.04
CA LEU A 81 -13.14 4.17 -0.13
C LEU A 81 -13.25 5.59 -0.71
N GLN A 82 -14.46 6.08 -0.96
CA GLN A 82 -14.72 7.30 -1.71
C GLN A 82 -14.03 8.55 -1.16
N ASN A 83 -13.79 8.60 0.16
CA ASN A 83 -13.15 9.74 0.82
C ASN A 83 -11.63 9.76 0.62
N ASP A 84 -11.05 8.61 0.30
CA ASP A 84 -9.61 8.41 0.15
C ASP A 84 -9.21 8.36 -1.33
N ILE A 85 -10.18 8.49 -2.24
CA ILE A 85 -9.99 8.48 -3.69
C ILE A 85 -9.84 9.90 -4.20
N PHE A 86 -8.81 10.13 -5.01
CA PHE A 86 -8.64 11.33 -5.82
C PHE A 86 -8.31 10.98 -7.27
N VAL A 87 -8.50 11.98 -8.14
CA VAL A 87 -8.23 11.85 -9.57
C VAL A 87 -7.18 12.87 -9.94
N GLU A 88 -6.05 12.40 -10.43
CA GLU A 88 -4.96 13.23 -10.89
C GLU A 88 -4.54 12.74 -12.27
N ASP A 89 -4.34 13.67 -13.22
CA ASP A 89 -3.70 13.36 -14.49
C ASP A 89 -4.39 12.26 -15.34
N GLY A 90 -5.69 12.04 -15.13
CA GLY A 90 -6.48 10.98 -15.78
C GLY A 90 -6.33 9.60 -15.13
N LEU A 91 -5.76 9.53 -13.93
CA LEU A 91 -5.61 8.33 -13.12
C LEU A 91 -6.49 8.43 -11.87
N VAL A 92 -6.97 7.28 -11.42
CA VAL A 92 -7.68 7.18 -10.14
C VAL A 92 -6.68 6.68 -9.10
N ILE A 93 -6.52 7.44 -8.03
CA ILE A 93 -5.54 7.21 -6.97
C ILE A 93 -6.27 7.04 -5.65
N LEU A 94 -5.83 6.07 -4.84
CA LEU A 94 -6.35 5.75 -3.51
C LEU A 94 -5.24 5.95 -2.48
N GLU A 95 -5.31 7.04 -1.71
CA GLU A 95 -4.20 7.52 -0.89
C GLU A 95 -2.92 7.56 -1.77
N ASP A 96 -1.89 6.77 -1.47
CA ASP A 96 -0.67 6.76 -2.28
C ASP A 96 -0.61 5.63 -3.34
N LYS A 97 -1.77 5.09 -3.75
CA LYS A 97 -1.85 3.87 -4.59
C LYS A 97 -2.60 4.12 -5.88
N ILE A 98 -2.01 3.77 -7.02
CA ILE A 98 -2.72 3.84 -8.31
C ILE A 98 -3.75 2.71 -8.39
N ILE A 99 -5.00 3.05 -8.71
CA ILE A 99 -6.04 2.06 -9.00
C ILE A 99 -5.86 1.52 -10.41
N VAL A 100 -5.63 0.22 -10.53
CA VAL A 100 -5.28 -0.42 -11.81
C VAL A 100 -6.54 -0.92 -12.54
N PRO A 101 -6.73 -0.55 -13.83
CA PRO A 101 -7.81 -1.06 -14.64
C PRO A 101 -7.68 -2.58 -14.87
N PRO A 102 -8.80 -3.33 -14.95
CA PRO A 102 -8.81 -4.79 -15.14
C PRO A 102 -7.86 -5.31 -16.24
N SER A 103 -7.77 -4.58 -17.35
CA SER A 103 -6.95 -4.93 -18.51
C SER A 103 -5.44 -5.01 -18.21
N LEU A 104 -4.93 -4.18 -17.29
CA LEU A 104 -3.50 -4.09 -16.97
C LEU A 104 -3.08 -4.90 -15.73
N ARG A 105 -4.05 -5.39 -14.95
CA ARG A 105 -3.79 -6.27 -13.80
C ARG A 105 -2.88 -7.47 -14.12
N PRO A 106 -3.09 -8.25 -15.21
CA PRO A 106 -2.22 -9.39 -15.48
C PRO A 106 -0.78 -9.01 -15.81
N GLU A 107 -0.55 -7.84 -16.42
CA GLU A 107 0.80 -7.36 -16.72
C GLU A 107 1.53 -6.92 -15.45
N ILE A 108 0.86 -6.13 -14.61
CA ILE A 108 1.42 -5.70 -13.31
C ILE A 108 1.70 -6.90 -12.42
N LEU A 109 0.78 -7.89 -12.39
CA LEU A 109 0.99 -9.15 -11.67
C LEU A 109 2.24 -9.90 -12.18
N ARG A 110 2.45 -9.97 -13.49
CA ARG A 110 3.68 -10.57 -14.06
C ARG A 110 4.93 -9.79 -13.69
N ALA A 111 4.89 -8.46 -13.71
CA ALA A 111 6.03 -7.62 -13.32
C ALA A 111 6.39 -7.84 -11.84
N LEU A 112 5.37 -7.85 -10.96
CA LEU A 112 5.52 -8.17 -9.53
C LEU A 112 6.09 -9.57 -9.30
N HIS A 113 5.68 -10.53 -10.11
CA HIS A 113 6.15 -11.91 -10.03
C HIS A 113 7.58 -12.10 -10.57
N ALA A 114 7.94 -11.44 -11.68
CA ALA A 114 9.26 -11.49 -12.28
C ALA A 114 10.35 -10.94 -11.33
N ALA A 115 9.99 -9.98 -10.49
CA ALA A 115 10.86 -9.50 -9.41
C ALA A 115 11.11 -10.54 -8.29
N HIS A 116 10.52 -11.74 -8.38
CA HIS A 116 10.63 -12.83 -7.40
C HIS A 116 10.46 -12.35 -5.95
N LEU A 117 9.57 -11.36 -5.76
CA LEU A 117 9.31 -10.70 -4.48
C LEU A 117 8.51 -11.63 -3.55
N GLY A 118 9.12 -12.75 -3.14
CA GLY A 118 8.55 -13.66 -2.13
C GLY A 118 8.33 -13.00 -0.76
N ILE A 119 8.96 -11.84 -0.53
CA ILE A 119 8.96 -11.09 0.75
C ILE A 119 8.03 -9.86 0.73
N GLU A 120 7.60 -9.38 -0.43
CA GLU A 120 7.01 -8.03 -0.52
C GLU A 120 5.61 -8.03 -1.13
N LYS A 121 4.75 -8.97 -0.68
CA LYS A 121 3.29 -8.79 -0.77
C LYS A 121 2.91 -7.38 -0.30
N THR A 122 3.65 -6.83 0.67
CA THR A 122 3.62 -5.45 1.15
C THR A 122 3.97 -4.42 0.08
N LYS A 123 5.16 -4.41 -0.56
CA LYS A 123 5.46 -3.38 -1.59
C LYS A 123 4.47 -3.32 -2.74
N ALA A 124 3.99 -4.46 -3.25
CA ALA A 124 2.97 -4.43 -4.29
C ALA A 124 1.71 -3.65 -3.85
N ARG A 125 1.28 -3.87 -2.60
CA ARG A 125 0.14 -3.21 -1.98
C ARG A 125 0.41 -1.75 -1.57
N GLN A 126 1.67 -1.34 -1.51
CA GLN A 126 2.03 0.06 -1.21
C GLN A 126 1.90 0.95 -2.45
N VAL A 127 1.93 0.37 -3.65
CA VAL A 127 2.07 1.15 -4.89
C VAL A 127 0.81 1.05 -5.77
N VAL A 128 0.14 -0.10 -5.79
CA VAL A 128 -1.03 -0.34 -6.64
C VAL A 128 -2.20 -0.94 -5.86
N TYR A 129 -3.41 -0.65 -6.31
CA TYR A 129 -4.64 -1.15 -5.72
C TYR A 129 -5.65 -1.63 -6.77
N TRP A 130 -6.35 -2.71 -6.46
CA TRP A 130 -7.65 -3.05 -7.06
C TRP A 130 -8.43 -3.99 -6.12
N PRO A 131 -9.76 -4.06 -6.24
CA PRO A 131 -10.56 -4.99 -5.48
C PRO A 131 -10.10 -6.43 -5.73
N GLY A 132 -9.67 -7.13 -4.69
CA GLY A 132 -9.20 -8.52 -4.79
C GLY A 132 -7.71 -8.71 -5.07
N ILE A 133 -6.89 -7.65 -5.13
CA ILE A 133 -5.43 -7.74 -5.39
C ILE A 133 -4.71 -8.80 -4.54
N THR A 134 -5.09 -8.94 -3.27
CA THR A 134 -4.47 -9.93 -2.37
C THR A 134 -4.74 -11.36 -2.82
N ASN A 135 -5.95 -11.64 -3.30
CA ASN A 135 -6.32 -12.96 -3.81
C ASN A 135 -5.57 -13.25 -5.11
N ASP A 136 -5.52 -12.30 -6.04
CA ASP A 136 -4.85 -12.47 -7.33
C ASP A 136 -3.34 -12.74 -7.16
N ILE A 137 -2.68 -12.01 -6.24
CA ILE A 137 -1.27 -12.25 -5.90
C ILE A 137 -1.07 -13.65 -5.30
N GLN A 138 -1.98 -14.09 -4.43
CA GLN A 138 -1.89 -15.43 -3.83
C GLN A 138 -2.04 -16.53 -4.87
N THR A 139 -3.02 -16.41 -5.77
CA THR A 139 -3.23 -17.34 -6.88
C THR A 139 -1.97 -17.43 -7.74
N LEU A 140 -1.41 -16.28 -8.16
CA LEU A 140 -0.20 -16.24 -8.98
C LEU A 140 1.00 -16.92 -8.31
N ILE A 141 1.20 -16.68 -7.01
CA ILE A 141 2.30 -17.29 -6.25
C ILE A 141 2.08 -18.81 -6.11
N SER A 142 0.83 -19.24 -5.87
CA SER A 142 0.50 -20.66 -5.70
C SER A 142 0.70 -21.47 -6.98
N GLU A 143 0.52 -20.85 -8.14
CA GLU A 143 0.77 -21.48 -9.44
C GLU A 143 2.27 -21.54 -9.80
N CYS A 144 3.10 -20.73 -9.13
CA CYS A 144 4.53 -20.67 -9.39
C CYS A 144 5.32 -21.70 -8.57
N ARG A 145 5.82 -22.74 -9.27
CA ARG A 145 6.69 -23.79 -8.68
C ARG A 145 7.96 -23.25 -8.03
N VAL A 146 8.51 -22.13 -8.51
CA VAL A 146 9.71 -21.52 -7.93
C VAL A 146 9.37 -20.87 -6.59
N CYS A 147 8.32 -20.05 -6.56
CA CYS A 147 7.85 -19.40 -5.34
C CYS A 147 7.39 -20.41 -4.29
N GLU A 148 6.74 -21.50 -4.70
CA GLU A 148 6.30 -22.59 -3.83
C GLU A 148 7.47 -23.28 -3.10
N ARG A 149 8.59 -23.53 -3.80
CA ARG A 149 9.79 -24.10 -3.16
C ARG A 149 10.40 -23.18 -2.10
N HIS A 150 10.38 -21.88 -2.34
CA HIS A 150 10.91 -20.89 -1.39
C HIS A 150 9.94 -20.59 -0.23
N SER A 151 8.62 -20.76 -0.41
CA SER A 151 7.64 -20.58 0.67
C SER A 151 7.76 -21.69 1.72
N ALA A 152 8.00 -22.93 1.30
CA ALA A 152 8.21 -24.07 2.19
C ALA A 152 9.46 -23.93 3.07
N ALA A 153 10.46 -23.14 2.65
CA ALA A 153 11.68 -22.89 3.43
C ALA A 153 11.48 -21.88 4.57
N ASN A 154 10.33 -21.20 4.66
CA ASN A 154 10.02 -20.19 5.68
C ASN A 154 9.27 -20.76 6.90
N TYR A 155 9.29 -22.08 7.15
CA TYR A 155 8.85 -22.57 8.45
C TYR A 155 9.82 -22.02 9.51
N LYS A 156 9.34 -21.10 10.35
CA LYS A 156 10.07 -20.75 11.57
C LYS A 156 10.07 -22.01 12.41
N GLU A 157 11.24 -22.63 12.59
CA GLU A 157 11.35 -23.69 13.59
C GLU A 157 10.79 -23.15 14.90
N PRO A 158 9.78 -23.81 15.49
CA PRO A 158 9.27 -23.39 16.78
C PRO A 158 10.46 -23.41 17.75
N LEU A 159 10.70 -22.28 18.42
CA LEU A 159 11.70 -22.20 19.46
C LEU A 159 11.34 -23.23 20.52
N LEU A 160 12.07 -24.35 20.54
CA LEU A 160 11.86 -25.40 21.52
C LEU A 160 12.25 -24.83 22.89
N PRO A 161 11.30 -24.63 23.82
CA PRO A 161 11.65 -24.15 25.15
C PRO A 161 12.52 -25.21 25.82
N GLN A 162 13.76 -24.86 26.11
CA GLN A 162 14.63 -25.70 26.94
C GLN A 162 13.97 -25.81 28.32
N LYS A 163 13.87 -27.02 28.88
CA LYS A 163 13.45 -27.18 30.27
C LYS A 163 14.44 -26.43 31.15
N ILE A 164 13.93 -25.49 31.95
CA ILE A 164 14.70 -24.85 33.02
C ILE A 164 14.98 -25.97 34.03
N PRO A 165 16.25 -26.29 34.33
CA PRO A 165 16.55 -27.32 35.30
C PRO A 165 16.10 -26.86 36.69
N GLU A 166 15.57 -27.80 37.46
CA GLU A 166 15.02 -27.54 38.80
C GLU A 166 16.13 -27.32 39.84
N LEU A 167 17.38 -27.64 39.49
CA LEU A 167 18.54 -27.60 40.38
C LEU A 167 19.63 -26.67 39.85
N ARG A 168 20.20 -25.88 40.76
CA ARG A 168 21.14 -24.77 40.50
C ARG A 168 22.44 -25.16 39.75
N PHE A 169 22.76 -26.46 39.62
CA PHE A 169 24.07 -26.93 39.11
C PHE A 169 24.01 -28.07 38.08
N GLU A 170 22.88 -28.33 37.44
CA GLU A 170 22.71 -29.46 36.51
C GLU A 170 23.38 -29.26 35.12
N PHE A 171 23.93 -28.07 34.83
CA PHE A 171 24.44 -27.67 33.52
C PHE A 171 25.86 -28.13 33.15
N MET A 172 26.57 -28.89 33.99
CA MET A 172 28.03 -29.07 33.85
C MET A 172 28.52 -30.00 32.71
N SER A 173 27.65 -30.52 31.85
CA SER A 173 28.04 -31.57 30.87
C SER A 173 27.58 -31.37 29.43
N ARG A 174 27.16 -30.16 29.03
CA ARG A 174 26.81 -29.87 27.62
C ARG A 174 27.68 -28.74 27.07
N PRO A 175 28.35 -28.93 25.91
CA PRO A 175 29.03 -27.83 25.23
C PRO A 175 27.98 -26.88 24.68
N PHE A 176 27.94 -25.64 25.15
CA PHE A 176 27.06 -24.59 24.64
C PHE A 176 27.90 -23.50 23.94
N LEU A 177 27.41 -23.04 22.79
CA LEU A 177 27.98 -21.90 22.08
C LEU A 177 27.24 -20.65 22.55
N VAL A 178 27.93 -19.73 23.23
CA VAL A 178 27.34 -18.43 23.61
C VAL A 178 27.56 -17.46 22.46
N VAL A 179 26.49 -17.08 21.78
CA VAL A 179 26.50 -15.95 20.84
C VAL A 179 26.11 -14.71 21.63
N VAL A 180 27.09 -13.86 21.95
CA VAL A 180 26.85 -12.58 22.64
C VAL A 180 26.56 -11.52 21.58
N GLN A 181 25.32 -11.06 21.49
CA GLN A 181 24.95 -9.88 20.70
C GLN A 181 25.10 -8.64 21.58
N PHE A 182 26.06 -7.77 21.29
CA PHE A 182 26.21 -6.50 21.99
C PHE A 182 25.15 -5.50 21.50
N PHE A 183 24.29 -5.04 22.41
CA PHE A 183 23.44 -3.88 22.19
C PHE A 183 24.05 -2.69 22.93
N LYS A 184 24.31 -1.59 22.19
CA LYS A 184 24.79 -0.33 22.76
C LYS A 184 23.60 0.44 23.30
N VAL A 185 23.41 0.43 24.62
CA VAL A 185 22.42 1.29 25.28
C VAL A 185 23.05 2.67 25.43
N ALA A 186 22.47 3.68 24.77
CA ALA A 186 22.80 5.08 25.02
C ALA A 186 22.16 5.48 26.35
N GLY A 187 22.98 5.65 27.39
CA GLY A 187 22.54 6.11 28.70
C GLY A 187 22.43 7.63 28.73
N ASP A 188 21.23 8.13 28.98
CA ASP A 188 20.98 9.53 29.30
C ASP A 188 21.40 9.79 30.76
N GLN A 189 22.16 10.85 30.99
CA GLN A 189 22.74 11.18 32.29
C GLN A 189 21.74 12.00 33.11
N ASN A 190 21.05 11.37 34.06
CA ASN A 190 20.70 12.04 35.32
C ASN A 190 20.29 11.00 36.39
N THR A 191 21.18 10.63 37.33
CA THR A 191 21.29 11.14 38.73
C THR A 191 19.98 11.00 39.54
N VAL A 192 19.91 10.52 40.79
CA VAL A 192 20.84 10.46 41.93
C VAL A 192 20.39 9.33 42.89
N TRP A 193 21.36 8.82 43.66
CA TRP A 193 21.35 7.78 44.70
C TRP A 193 20.24 7.83 45.75
#